data_AF-A0A3L9HFT9-F1
#
_entry.id   AF-A0A3L9HFT9-F1
#
_cell.length_a   1.000
_cell.length_b   1.000
_cell.length_c   1.000
_cell.angle_alpha   90.00
_cell.angle_beta   90.00
_cell.angle_gamma   90.00
#
_symmetry.space_group_name_H-M   'P 1'
#
loop_
_entity.id
_entity.type
_entity.pdbx_description
1 polymer ?
#
loop_
_entity_poly.entity_id
_entity_poly.type
_entity_poly.pdbx_seq_one_letter_code
_entity_poly.pdbx_strand_id
1 'polypeptide(L)'
;LGALLMAIGHVVLGASEIHPSFLYLSLAIIVCGYGLFKSNVSCLLGELYEPTDPRRDGGFSLMYAAGNVGSIIAPIACGYAQEEYSWAMGFGLAAVGMIAGLVIFLCGNRHFTHTRGVNKKVLRATNFLLPNWGWLLVLLVATPALITVLFWKEWSVYALIVATIIGLGVLAKIYRKAENQKQRKELGLIVTLTFFSMLFWAFAQQGGSSISLYIDRFVNRDMFGYTVPTAMFQSINAFAVMLCGVFLAWVVKESVAGNRTVRIWGKFALGLGLMSAGFCILTLSARWSAMYGHSSLPLMVLGLAVMGF
;
A
#
# COMPACT_ATOMS: atom_id res chain seq x y z
N LEU A 1 -9.13 -1.18 16.80
CA LEU A 1 -7.77 -1.57 17.22
C LEU A 1 -6.72 -1.20 16.17
N GLY A 2 -6.76 -1.75 14.95
CA GLY A 2 -5.79 -1.43 13.90
C GLY A 2 -5.62 0.07 13.63
N ALA A 3 -6.73 0.81 13.46
CA ALA A 3 -6.69 2.27 13.28
C ALA A 3 -6.10 3.02 14.49
N LEU A 4 -6.32 2.52 15.72
CA LEU A 4 -5.77 3.12 16.95
C LEU A 4 -4.25 2.93 17.01
N LEU A 5 -3.76 1.74 16.68
CA LEU A 5 -2.33 1.48 16.57
C LEU A 5 -1.70 2.40 15.51
N MET A 6 -2.31 2.50 14.33
CA MET A 6 -1.81 3.39 13.28
C MET A 6 -1.75 4.85 13.77
N ALA A 7 -2.78 5.35 14.47
CA ALA A 7 -2.77 6.69 15.04
C ALA A 7 -1.63 6.89 16.05
N ILE A 8 -1.48 5.96 17.02
CA ILE A 8 -0.37 6.00 18.00
C ILE A 8 0.98 5.97 17.30
N GLY A 9 1.15 5.09 16.31
CA GLY A 9 2.38 4.97 15.55
C GLY A 9 2.77 6.27 14.84
N HIS A 10 1.82 6.97 14.22
CA HIS A 10 2.10 8.27 13.58
C HIS A 10 2.40 9.38 14.59
N VAL A 11 1.76 9.39 15.77
CA VAL A 11 2.10 10.33 16.85
C VAL A 11 3.54 10.10 17.32
N VAL A 12 3.93 8.84 17.54
CA VAL A 12 5.30 8.50 17.94
C VAL A 12 6.30 8.85 16.83
N LEU A 13 5.93 8.68 15.55
CA LEU A 13 6.77 9.04 14.41
C LEU A 13 7.04 10.56 14.37
N GLY A 14 6.04 11.39 14.70
CA GLY A 14 6.22 12.84 14.81
C GLY A 14 7.21 13.25 15.92
N ALA A 15 7.35 12.42 16.96
CA ALA A 15 8.33 12.60 18.04
C ALA A 15 9.68 11.90 17.76
N SER A 16 9.90 11.39 16.55
CA SER A 16 11.07 10.56 16.23
C SER A 16 12.40 11.33 16.23
N GLU A 17 12.39 12.66 16.21
CA GLU A 17 13.61 13.48 16.25
C GLU A 17 14.36 13.37 17.59
N ILE A 18 13.71 12.88 18.65
CA ILE A 18 14.28 12.79 20.00
C ILE A 18 15.28 11.62 20.12
N HIS A 19 14.98 10.47 19.50
CA HIS A 19 15.85 9.29 19.57
C HIS A 19 15.57 8.31 18.41
N PRO A 20 16.58 7.68 17.79
CA PRO A 20 16.39 6.75 16.66
C PRO A 20 15.54 5.52 17.01
N SER A 21 15.43 5.16 18.29
CA SER A 21 14.54 4.08 18.74
C SER A 21 13.06 4.37 18.45
N PHE A 22 12.65 5.64 18.49
CA PHE A 22 11.25 6.03 18.25
C PHE A 22 10.86 5.88 16.78
N LEU A 23 11.81 6.02 15.86
CA LEU A 23 11.60 5.72 14.44
C LEU A 23 11.21 4.26 14.24
N TYR A 24 12.02 3.34 14.76
CA TYR A 24 11.76 1.91 14.58
C TYR A 24 10.49 1.47 15.33
N LEU A 25 10.24 2.04 16.52
CA LEU A 25 9.05 1.77 17.32
C LEU A 25 7.77 2.23 16.64
N SER A 26 7.75 3.45 16.11
CA SER A 26 6.61 3.95 15.34
C SER A 26 6.34 3.11 14.10
N LEU A 27 7.37 2.80 13.29
CA LEU A 27 7.23 1.94 12.11
C LEU A 27 6.65 0.57 12.46
N ALA A 28 7.14 -0.06 13.54
CA ALA A 28 6.64 -1.34 14.01
C ALA A 28 5.15 -1.29 14.39
N ILE A 29 4.74 -0.25 15.11
CA ILE A 29 3.33 -0.05 15.49
C ILE A 29 2.46 0.20 14.26
N ILE A 30 2.92 1.00 13.30
CA ILE A 30 2.20 1.27 12.04
C ILE A 30 2.03 0.00 11.24
N VAL A 31 3.06 -0.84 11.11
CA VAL A 31 3.00 -2.13 10.39
C VAL A 31 1.96 -3.06 11.04
N CYS A 32 1.99 -3.22 12.36
CA CYS A 32 0.98 -4.02 13.07
C CYS A 32 -0.43 -3.45 12.91
N GLY A 33 -0.58 -2.12 13.02
CA GLY A 33 -1.84 -1.43 12.82
C GLY A 33 -2.42 -1.63 11.42
N TYR A 34 -1.59 -1.47 10.39
CA TYR A 34 -1.98 -1.64 8.99
C TYR A 34 -2.33 -3.10 8.66
N GLY A 35 -1.55 -4.06 9.17
CA GLY A 35 -1.85 -5.49 9.00
C GLY A 35 -3.22 -5.87 9.55
N LEU A 36 -3.62 -5.31 10.69
CA LEU A 36 -4.96 -5.49 11.25
C LEU A 36 -6.03 -4.68 10.52
N PHE A 37 -5.70 -3.50 10.00
CA PHE A 37 -6.69 -2.62 9.37
C PHE A 37 -7.06 -3.10 7.96
N LYS A 38 -6.06 -3.40 7.11
CA LYS A 38 -6.23 -3.59 5.67
C LYS A 38 -7.17 -4.74 5.31
N SER A 39 -6.98 -5.92 5.90
CA SER A 39 -7.85 -7.07 5.61
C SER A 39 -9.24 -6.91 6.24
N ASN A 40 -9.31 -6.37 7.47
CA ASN A 40 -10.57 -6.27 8.21
C ASN A 40 -11.52 -5.22 7.63
N VAL A 41 -11.02 -4.09 7.11
CA VAL A 41 -11.90 -3.06 6.51
C VAL A 41 -12.56 -3.58 5.23
N SER A 42 -11.84 -4.35 4.41
CA SER A 42 -12.41 -4.97 3.20
C SER A 42 -13.41 -6.08 3.54
N CYS A 43 -13.14 -6.88 4.58
CA CYS A 43 -14.11 -7.85 5.08
C CYS A 43 -15.36 -7.18 5.64
N LEU A 44 -15.21 -6.12 6.45
CA LEU A 44 -16.32 -5.36 7.02
C LEU A 44 -17.21 -4.80 5.91
N LEU A 45 -16.63 -4.19 4.87
CA LEU A 45 -17.41 -3.70 3.72
C LEU A 45 -18.15 -4.84 3.01
N GLY A 46 -17.50 -6.00 2.87
CA GLY A 46 -18.10 -7.19 2.28
C GLY A 46 -19.27 -7.78 3.09
N GLU A 47 -19.30 -7.55 4.41
CA GLU A 47 -20.37 -8.01 5.29
C GLU A 47 -21.58 -7.06 5.33
N LEU A 48 -21.43 -5.81 4.89
CA LEU A 48 -22.53 -4.84 4.87
C LEU A 48 -23.54 -5.09 3.74
N TYR A 49 -23.15 -5.84 2.73
CA TYR A 49 -23.98 -6.16 1.59
C TYR A 49 -24.35 -7.64 1.60
N GLU A 50 -25.59 -7.93 1.22
CA GLU A 50 -26.01 -9.30 0.96
C GLU A 50 -25.26 -9.84 -0.28
N PRO A 51 -25.06 -11.17 -0.40
CA PRO A 51 -24.36 -11.76 -1.54
C PRO A 51 -24.99 -11.44 -2.90
N THR A 52 -26.28 -11.11 -2.94
CA THR A 52 -27.06 -10.81 -4.13
C THR A 52 -27.22 -9.31 -4.40
N ASP A 53 -26.72 -8.42 -3.53
CA ASP A 53 -26.92 -6.98 -3.71
C ASP A 53 -25.98 -6.42 -4.80
N PRO A 54 -26.52 -5.90 -5.93
CA PRO A 54 -25.70 -5.32 -6.99
C PRO A 54 -24.91 -4.07 -6.56
N ARG A 55 -25.29 -3.43 -5.45
CA ARG A 55 -24.58 -2.25 -4.91
C ARG A 55 -23.23 -2.60 -4.30
N ARG A 56 -22.99 -3.89 -4.02
CA ARG A 56 -21.74 -4.37 -3.41
C ARG A 56 -20.53 -3.99 -4.25
N ASP A 57 -20.56 -4.24 -5.56
CA ASP A 57 -19.45 -3.93 -6.46
C ASP A 57 -19.22 -2.41 -6.58
N GLY A 58 -20.30 -1.63 -6.55
CA GLY A 58 -20.25 -0.16 -6.50
C GLY A 58 -19.61 0.35 -5.20
N GLY A 59 -19.94 -0.28 -4.06
CA GLY A 59 -19.33 0.04 -2.75
C GLY A 59 -17.82 -0.21 -2.72
N PHE A 60 -17.36 -1.34 -3.25
CA PHE A 60 -15.91 -1.61 -3.40
C PHE A 60 -15.22 -0.63 -4.35
N SER A 61 -15.90 -0.23 -5.42
CA SER A 61 -15.40 0.77 -6.37
C SER A 61 -15.27 2.16 -5.73
N LEU A 62 -16.23 2.58 -4.90
CA LEU A 62 -16.16 3.81 -4.11
C LEU A 62 -15.02 3.78 -3.09
N MET A 63 -14.81 2.65 -2.43
CA MET A 63 -13.67 2.47 -1.51
C MET A 63 -12.33 2.63 -2.24
N TYR A 64 -12.21 2.10 -3.45
CA TYR A 64 -11.02 2.27 -4.29
C TYR A 64 -10.82 3.73 -4.72
N ALA A 65 -11.88 4.40 -5.17
CA ALA A 65 -11.83 5.81 -5.57
C ALA A 65 -11.44 6.72 -4.38
N ALA A 66 -12.08 6.55 -3.22
CA ALA A 66 -11.78 7.31 -2.01
C ALA A 66 -10.32 7.11 -1.55
N GLY A 67 -9.81 5.86 -1.64
CA GLY A 67 -8.41 5.57 -1.34
C GLY A 67 -7.43 6.31 -2.24
N ASN A 68 -7.70 6.37 -3.56
CA ASN A 68 -6.86 7.11 -4.50
C ASN A 68 -6.93 8.62 -4.27
N VAL A 69 -8.11 9.17 -4.00
CA VAL A 69 -8.26 10.59 -3.62
C VAL A 69 -7.40 10.91 -2.39
N GLY A 70 -7.45 10.06 -1.37
CA GLY A 70 -6.57 10.19 -0.20
C GLY A 70 -5.09 10.13 -0.57
N SER A 71 -4.70 9.23 -1.47
CA SER A 71 -3.31 9.10 -1.94
C SER A 71 -2.83 10.27 -2.81
N ILE A 72 -3.74 11.05 -3.41
CA ILE A 72 -3.39 12.28 -4.14
C ILE A 72 -3.21 13.43 -3.14
N ILE A 73 -4.13 13.58 -2.19
CA ILE A 73 -4.14 14.70 -1.25
C ILE A 73 -3.02 14.58 -0.21
N ALA A 74 -2.76 13.38 0.32
CA ALA A 74 -1.86 13.20 1.46
C ALA A 74 -0.41 13.61 1.18
N PRO A 75 0.25 13.20 0.07
CA PRO A 75 1.63 13.62 -0.18
C PRO A 75 1.78 15.12 -0.46
N ILE A 76 0.76 15.77 -1.04
CA ILE A 76 0.73 17.23 -1.21
C ILE A 76 0.67 17.92 0.15
N ALA A 77 -0.29 17.53 0.98
CA ALA A 77 -0.51 18.15 2.29
C ALA A 77 0.69 17.93 3.23
N CYS A 78 1.18 16.69 3.34
CA CYS A 78 2.32 16.36 4.19
C CYS A 78 3.63 16.95 3.65
N GLY A 79 3.83 16.96 2.32
CA GLY A 79 5.03 17.55 1.71
C GLY A 79 5.08 19.06 1.91
N TYR A 80 3.95 19.74 1.76
CA TYR A 80 3.84 21.18 2.03
C TYR A 80 4.12 21.51 3.50
N ALA A 81 3.49 20.77 4.43
CA ALA A 81 3.72 20.96 5.87
C ALA A 81 5.17 20.67 6.29
N GLN A 82 5.85 19.74 5.62
CA GLN A 82 7.24 19.39 5.88
C GLN A 82 8.23 20.46 5.39
N GLU A 83 7.98 21.08 4.25
CA GLU A 83 8.85 22.12 3.68
C GLU A 83 8.71 23.46 4.41
N GLU A 84 7.48 23.89 4.72
CA GLU A 84 7.25 25.19 5.35
C GLU A 84 7.47 25.21 6.87
N TYR A 85 7.23 24.09 7.55
CA TYR A 85 7.28 24.03 9.01
C TYR A 85 8.40 23.13 9.52
N SER A 86 8.21 21.80 9.43
CA SER A 86 9.19 20.80 9.88
C SER A 86 8.72 19.38 9.56
N TRP A 87 9.64 18.42 9.62
CA TRP A 87 9.33 16.98 9.54
C TRP A 87 8.31 16.54 10.59
N ALA A 88 8.43 17.05 11.83
CA ALA A 88 7.48 16.76 12.91
C ALA A 88 6.04 17.17 12.53
N MET A 89 5.86 18.33 11.87
CA MET A 89 4.54 18.78 11.41
C MET A 89 4.01 17.95 10.24
N GLY A 90 4.87 17.54 9.31
CA GLY A 90 4.49 16.63 8.22
C GLY A 90 3.98 15.27 8.73
N PHE A 91 4.71 14.65 9.65
CA PHE A 91 4.27 13.39 10.28
C PHE A 91 3.08 13.58 11.23
N GLY A 92 3.05 14.70 11.96
CA GLY A 92 1.93 15.07 12.83
C GLY A 92 0.62 15.24 12.05
N LEU A 93 0.68 15.80 10.84
CA LEU A 93 -0.49 15.90 9.95
C LEU A 93 -1.05 14.53 9.58
N ALA A 94 -0.19 13.55 9.32
CA ALA A 94 -0.62 12.17 9.08
C ALA A 94 -1.29 11.56 10.33
N ALA A 95 -0.79 11.86 11.54
CA ALA A 95 -1.42 11.46 12.79
C ALA A 95 -2.82 12.07 12.95
N VAL A 96 -2.98 13.37 12.65
CA VAL A 96 -4.28 14.07 12.67
C VAL A 96 -5.25 13.41 11.69
N GLY A 97 -4.81 13.09 10.46
CA GLY A 97 -5.63 12.39 9.47
C GLY A 97 -6.13 11.02 9.97
N MET A 98 -5.23 10.25 10.60
CA MET A 98 -5.61 8.96 11.20
C MET A 98 -6.59 9.10 12.37
N ILE A 99 -6.41 10.11 13.23
CA ILE A 99 -7.32 10.39 14.35
C ILE A 99 -8.69 10.82 13.82
N ALA A 100 -8.74 11.72 12.83
CA ALA A 100 -9.99 12.15 12.21
C ALA A 100 -10.73 10.97 11.58
N GLY A 101 -10.03 10.11 10.84
CA GLY A 101 -10.61 8.87 10.27
C GLY A 101 -11.13 7.92 11.35
N LEU A 102 -10.42 7.79 12.47
CA LEU A 102 -10.85 6.98 13.62
C LEU A 102 -12.10 7.57 14.28
N VAL A 103 -12.17 8.89 14.47
CA VAL A 103 -13.36 9.57 15.01
C VAL A 103 -14.56 9.37 14.10
N ILE A 104 -14.40 9.54 12.78
CA ILE A 104 -15.47 9.30 11.80
C ILE A 104 -15.96 7.84 11.89
N PHE A 105 -15.03 6.88 11.94
CA PHE A 105 -15.38 5.47 12.06
C PHE A 105 -16.14 5.15 13.36
N LEU A 106 -15.70 5.71 14.50
CA LEU A 106 -16.35 5.49 15.79
C LEU A 106 -17.72 6.19 15.90
N CYS A 107 -17.87 7.40 15.39
CA CYS A 107 -19.17 8.07 15.29
C CYS A 107 -20.13 7.31 14.36
N GLY A 108 -19.58 6.71 13.29
CA GLY A 108 -20.30 5.87 12.34
C GLY A 108 -20.72 4.50 12.88
N ASN A 109 -20.27 4.10 14.08
CA ASN A 109 -20.47 2.74 14.63
C ASN A 109 -21.93 2.28 14.67
N ARG A 110 -22.88 3.22 14.79
CA ARG A 110 -24.33 2.93 14.74
C ARG A 110 -24.78 2.28 13.41
N HIS A 111 -24.08 2.52 12.32
CA HIS A 111 -24.39 1.96 11.00
C HIS A 111 -23.86 0.53 10.81
N PHE A 112 -22.98 0.07 11.70
CA PHE A 112 -22.29 -1.23 11.58
C PHE A 112 -22.79 -2.27 12.59
N THR A 113 -23.79 -1.96 13.42
CA THR A 113 -24.24 -2.84 14.51
C THR A 113 -24.85 -4.17 14.04
N HIS A 114 -25.25 -4.26 12.77
CA HIS A 114 -25.85 -5.45 12.16
C HIS A 114 -24.82 -6.43 11.57
N THR A 115 -23.54 -6.06 11.49
CA THR A 115 -22.49 -6.97 10.99
C THR A 115 -22.20 -8.08 12.00
N ARG A 116 -21.44 -9.11 11.60
CA ARG A 116 -21.11 -10.22 12.50
C ARG A 116 -20.31 -9.66 13.68
N GLY A 117 -21.02 -9.49 14.80
CA GLY A 117 -20.43 -9.03 16.03
C GLY A 117 -19.30 -9.94 16.49
N VAL A 118 -18.43 -9.39 17.32
CA VAL A 118 -17.29 -10.10 17.89
C VAL A 118 -17.77 -11.32 18.69
N ASN A 119 -17.26 -12.51 18.37
CA ASN A 119 -17.62 -13.74 19.09
C ASN A 119 -17.03 -13.75 20.50
N LYS A 120 -17.77 -13.16 21.46
CA LYS A 120 -17.36 -12.99 22.86
C LYS A 120 -17.05 -14.31 23.56
N LYS A 121 -17.66 -15.42 23.13
CA LYS A 121 -17.44 -16.76 23.72
C LYS A 121 -16.05 -17.31 23.40
N VAL A 122 -15.61 -17.18 22.14
CA VAL A 122 -14.26 -17.62 21.71
C VAL A 122 -13.19 -16.78 22.39
N LEU A 123 -13.45 -15.49 22.53
CA LEU A 123 -12.53 -14.53 23.10
C LEU A 123 -12.28 -14.78 24.60
N ARG A 124 -13.33 -15.09 25.36
CA ARG A 124 -13.24 -15.37 26.81
C ARG A 124 -12.83 -16.82 27.13
N ALA A 125 -12.73 -17.70 26.13
CA ALA A 125 -12.21 -19.05 26.31
C ALA A 125 -10.74 -18.98 26.74
N THR A 126 -10.38 -19.77 27.74
CA THR A 126 -9.00 -19.90 28.23
C THR A 126 -8.34 -21.04 27.50
N ASN A 127 -7.26 -20.75 26.79
CA ASN A 127 -6.43 -21.77 26.16
C ASN A 127 -5.00 -21.59 26.68
N PHE A 128 -4.48 -22.64 27.31
CA PHE A 128 -3.10 -22.71 27.81
C PHE A 128 -2.73 -21.51 28.72
N LEU A 129 -3.35 -21.45 29.91
CA LEU A 129 -3.08 -20.52 31.03
C LEU A 129 -3.56 -19.06 30.92
N LEU A 130 -3.86 -18.54 29.73
CA LEU A 130 -4.45 -17.21 29.55
C LEU A 130 -5.78 -17.28 28.76
N PRO A 131 -6.73 -16.36 29.01
CA PRO A 131 -7.84 -16.12 28.10
C PRO A 131 -7.33 -15.76 26.70
N ASN A 132 -8.08 -16.07 25.65
CA ASN A 132 -7.70 -15.73 24.28
C ASN A 132 -7.51 -14.21 24.06
N TRP A 133 -8.19 -13.35 24.84
CA TRP A 133 -7.87 -11.91 24.90
C TRP A 133 -6.44 -11.63 25.36
N GLY A 134 -5.94 -12.38 26.34
CA GLY A 134 -4.58 -12.26 26.87
C GLY A 134 -3.54 -12.59 25.80
N TRP A 135 -3.75 -13.67 25.04
CA TRP A 135 -2.91 -14.01 23.89
C TRP A 135 -2.95 -12.95 22.79
N LEU A 136 -4.10 -12.33 22.54
CA LEU A 136 -4.21 -11.23 21.58
C LEU A 136 -3.43 -9.99 22.04
N LEU A 137 -3.44 -9.67 23.35
CA LEU A 137 -2.62 -8.59 23.91
C LEU A 137 -1.12 -8.93 23.85
N VAL A 138 -0.74 -10.18 24.15
CA VAL A 138 0.64 -10.64 24.00
C VAL A 138 1.10 -10.52 22.54
N LEU A 139 0.29 -10.95 21.57
CA LEU A 139 0.62 -10.77 20.15
C LEU A 139 0.67 -9.29 19.74
N LEU A 140 -0.23 -8.46 20.27
CA LEU A 140 -0.28 -7.02 20.01
C LEU A 140 0.97 -6.29 20.50
N VAL A 141 1.59 -6.74 21.60
CA VAL A 141 2.79 -6.12 22.19
C VAL A 141 4.07 -6.78 21.69
N ALA A 142 4.07 -8.11 21.54
CA ALA A 142 5.22 -8.87 21.08
C ALA A 142 5.52 -8.62 19.60
N THR A 143 4.51 -8.43 18.75
CA THR A 143 4.76 -8.22 17.31
C THR A 143 5.45 -6.89 17.01
N PRO A 144 5.05 -5.73 17.56
CA PRO A 144 5.83 -4.51 17.42
C PRO A 144 7.23 -4.65 18.05
N ALA A 145 7.35 -5.24 19.24
CA ALA A 145 8.64 -5.42 19.89
C ALA A 145 9.61 -6.25 19.03
N LEU A 146 9.16 -7.37 18.48
CA LEU A 146 9.97 -8.18 17.56
C LEU A 146 10.34 -7.39 16.30
N ILE A 147 9.40 -6.66 15.71
CA ILE A 147 9.67 -5.83 14.53
C ILE A 147 10.69 -4.72 14.84
N THR A 148 10.62 -4.09 16.02
CA THR A 148 11.62 -3.08 16.41
C THR A 148 13.01 -3.67 16.54
N VAL A 149 13.13 -4.87 17.13
CA VAL A 149 14.41 -5.57 17.26
C VAL A 149 14.94 -5.98 15.89
N LEU A 150 14.06 -6.45 14.99
CA LEU A 150 14.42 -6.80 13.62
C LEU A 150 14.93 -5.59 12.83
N PHE A 151 14.34 -4.41 13.03
CA PHE A 151 14.82 -3.18 12.41
C PHE A 151 16.14 -2.70 13.02
N TRP A 152 16.29 -2.73 14.34
CA TRP A 152 17.51 -2.32 15.03
C TRP A 152 18.73 -3.18 14.68
N LYS A 153 18.52 -4.48 14.44
CA LYS A 153 19.59 -5.42 14.10
C LYS A 153 19.81 -5.59 12.60
N GLU A 154 19.05 -4.86 11.77
CA GLU A 154 19.03 -5.02 10.31
C GLU A 154 18.70 -6.46 9.85
N TRP A 155 17.98 -7.22 10.69
CA TRP A 155 17.60 -8.61 10.43
C TRP A 155 16.31 -8.74 9.62
N SER A 156 15.78 -7.63 9.12
CA SER A 156 14.56 -7.60 8.28
C SER A 156 14.68 -8.53 7.07
N VAL A 157 15.85 -8.59 6.44
CA VAL A 157 16.13 -9.49 5.30
C VAL A 157 16.00 -10.96 5.70
N TYR A 158 16.58 -11.36 6.84
CA TYR A 158 16.47 -12.74 7.32
C TYR A 158 15.03 -13.13 7.65
N ALA A 159 14.27 -12.22 8.27
CA ALA A 159 12.85 -12.46 8.55
C ALA A 159 12.04 -12.65 7.26
N LEU A 160 12.32 -11.86 6.22
CA LEU A 160 11.70 -12.02 4.90
C LEU A 160 12.10 -13.33 4.21
N ILE A 161 13.36 -13.76 4.35
CA ILE A 161 13.82 -15.06 3.84
C ILE A 161 13.05 -16.20 4.52
N VAL A 162 12.93 -16.18 5.85
CA VAL A 162 12.16 -17.19 6.60
C VAL A 162 10.71 -17.21 6.15
N ALA A 163 10.06 -16.05 6.03
CA ALA A 163 8.68 -15.95 5.53
C ALA A 163 8.54 -16.50 4.10
N THR A 164 9.52 -16.25 3.24
CA THR A 164 9.56 -16.76 1.86
C THR A 164 9.70 -18.28 1.84
N ILE A 165 10.58 -18.85 2.65
CA ILE A 165 10.75 -20.31 2.77
C ILE A 165 9.45 -20.97 3.24
N ILE A 166 8.78 -20.38 4.24
CA ILE A 166 7.47 -20.86 4.72
C ILE A 166 6.44 -20.79 3.59
N GLY A 167 6.36 -19.66 2.88
CA GLY A 167 5.43 -19.45 1.76
C GLY A 167 5.64 -20.47 0.63
N LEU A 168 6.89 -20.71 0.24
CA LEU A 168 7.26 -21.72 -0.77
C LEU A 168 6.95 -23.14 -0.28
N GLY A 169 7.17 -23.44 1.01
CA GLY A 169 6.82 -24.72 1.60
C GLY A 169 5.31 -25.00 1.56
N VAL A 170 4.49 -23.98 1.89
CA VAL A 170 3.03 -24.06 1.78
C VAL A 170 2.60 -24.23 0.32
N LEU A 171 3.19 -23.47 -0.60
CA LEU A 171 2.91 -23.59 -2.04
C LEU A 171 3.25 -24.98 -2.57
N ALA A 172 4.40 -25.53 -2.20
CA ALA A 172 4.81 -26.89 -2.56
C ALA A 172 3.85 -27.95 -2.00
N LYS A 173 3.36 -27.76 -0.76
CA LYS A 173 2.35 -28.64 -0.16
C LYS A 173 1.03 -28.58 -0.93
N ILE A 174 0.59 -27.39 -1.34
CA ILE A 174 -0.62 -27.22 -2.17
C ILE A 174 -0.43 -27.92 -3.53
N TYR A 175 0.74 -27.76 -4.15
CA TYR A 175 1.05 -28.38 -5.44
C TYR A 175 1.06 -29.92 -5.36
N ARG A 176 1.63 -30.49 -4.28
CA ARG A 176 1.62 -31.94 -4.05
C ARG A 176 0.20 -32.50 -3.82
N LYS A 177 -0.69 -31.70 -3.22
CA LYS A 177 -2.09 -32.08 -2.98
C LYS A 177 -3.00 -31.91 -4.22
N ALA A 178 -2.49 -31.29 -5.29
CA ALA A 178 -3.25 -31.16 -6.54
C ALA A 178 -3.24 -32.48 -7.32
N GLU A 179 -4.35 -33.20 -7.25
CA GLU A 179 -4.53 -34.50 -7.92
C GLU A 179 -4.86 -34.35 -9.42
N ASN A 180 -5.56 -33.27 -9.82
CA ASN A 180 -6.00 -33.08 -11.20
C ASN A 180 -4.98 -32.35 -12.09
N GLN A 181 -4.78 -32.83 -13.33
CA GLN A 181 -3.96 -32.19 -14.37
C GLN A 181 -4.37 -30.74 -14.67
N LYS A 182 -5.68 -30.44 -14.65
CA LYS A 182 -6.20 -29.06 -14.82
C LYS A 182 -5.80 -28.14 -13.66
N GLN A 183 -5.94 -28.61 -12.41
CA GLN A 183 -5.56 -27.85 -11.22
C GLN A 183 -4.06 -27.54 -11.20
N ARG A 184 -3.20 -28.49 -11.63
CA ARG A 184 -1.76 -28.26 -11.73
C ARG A 184 -1.40 -27.19 -12.75
N LYS A 185 -2.09 -27.16 -13.90
CA LYS A 185 -1.91 -26.11 -14.92
C LYS A 185 -2.32 -24.73 -14.40
N GLU A 186 -3.47 -24.64 -13.73
CA GLU A 186 -3.94 -23.39 -13.13
C GLU A 186 -3.02 -22.89 -12.00
N LEU A 187 -2.53 -23.79 -11.14
CA LEU A 187 -1.55 -23.45 -10.11
C LEU A 187 -0.24 -22.93 -10.73
N GLY A 188 0.25 -23.58 -11.78
CA GLY A 188 1.43 -23.11 -12.52
C GLY A 188 1.24 -21.69 -13.07
N LEU A 189 0.06 -21.40 -13.63
CA LEU A 189 -0.28 -20.05 -14.10
C LEU A 189 -0.30 -19.04 -12.94
N ILE A 190 -0.87 -19.39 -11.78
CA ILE A 190 -0.88 -18.50 -10.60
C ILE A 190 0.56 -18.20 -10.14
N VAL A 191 1.46 -19.20 -10.14
CA VAL A 191 2.87 -19.00 -9.79
C VAL A 191 3.53 -18.03 -10.78
N THR A 192 3.32 -18.23 -12.08
CA THR A 192 3.85 -17.32 -13.12
C THR A 192 3.30 -15.91 -12.96
N LEU A 193 1.99 -15.75 -12.71
CA LEU A 193 1.38 -14.43 -12.47
C LEU A 193 1.93 -13.78 -11.20
N THR A 194 2.15 -14.56 -10.14
CA THR A 194 2.76 -14.06 -8.89
C THR A 194 4.18 -13.57 -9.15
N PHE A 195 4.97 -14.30 -9.92
CA PHE A 195 6.33 -13.90 -10.30
C PHE A 195 6.33 -12.56 -11.08
N PHE A 196 5.50 -12.42 -12.12
CA PHE A 196 5.42 -11.15 -12.84
C PHE A 196 4.89 -10.00 -11.99
N SER A 197 3.92 -10.27 -11.10
CA SER A 197 3.42 -9.27 -10.16
C SER A 197 4.49 -8.84 -9.14
N MET A 198 5.36 -9.76 -8.72
CA MET A 198 6.49 -9.48 -7.84
C MET A 198 7.46 -8.52 -8.52
N LEU A 199 7.83 -8.78 -9.78
CA LEU A 199 8.69 -7.87 -10.55
C LEU A 199 8.03 -6.49 -10.73
N PHE A 200 6.74 -6.46 -11.08
CA PHE A 200 5.99 -5.21 -11.21
C PHE A 200 6.04 -4.39 -9.93
N TRP A 201 5.74 -4.99 -8.78
CA TRP A 201 5.78 -4.30 -7.48
C TRP A 201 7.20 -3.90 -7.07
N ALA A 202 8.22 -4.72 -7.38
CA ALA A 202 9.60 -4.36 -7.12
C ALA A 202 10.02 -3.08 -7.86
N PHE A 203 9.57 -2.92 -9.11
CA PHE A 203 9.80 -1.70 -9.89
C PHE A 203 8.93 -0.54 -9.42
N ALA A 204 7.63 -0.75 -9.19
CA ALA A 204 6.71 0.29 -8.74
C ALA A 204 7.13 0.91 -7.39
N GLN A 205 7.61 0.09 -6.44
CA GLN A 205 8.06 0.57 -5.13
C GLN A 205 9.35 1.40 -5.17
N GLN A 206 10.11 1.37 -6.27
CA GLN A 206 11.25 2.30 -6.45
C GLN A 206 10.79 3.75 -6.60
N GLY A 207 9.52 3.97 -6.97
CA GLY A 207 8.90 5.31 -7.02
C GLY A 207 9.03 6.07 -5.70
N GLY A 208 8.75 5.41 -4.58
CA GLY A 208 8.79 5.99 -3.24
C GLY A 208 10.19 6.09 -2.63
N SER A 209 11.22 5.54 -3.28
CA SER A 209 12.59 5.47 -2.74
C SER A 209 13.61 6.07 -3.72
N SER A 210 14.17 5.26 -4.61
CA SER A 210 15.22 5.66 -5.54
C SER A 210 14.81 6.85 -6.41
N ILE A 211 13.60 6.84 -6.96
CA ILE A 211 13.11 7.93 -7.82
C ILE A 211 12.88 9.19 -6.99
N SER A 212 12.34 9.07 -5.77
CA SER A 212 12.16 10.21 -4.86
C SER A 212 13.49 10.90 -4.52
N LEU A 213 14.54 10.13 -4.23
CA LEU A 213 15.89 10.66 -3.98
C LEU A 213 16.55 11.24 -5.23
N TYR A 214 16.29 10.64 -6.40
CA TYR A 214 16.76 11.18 -7.67
C TYR A 214 16.11 12.55 -7.97
N ILE A 215 14.82 12.70 -7.71
CA ILE A 215 14.11 13.97 -7.87
C ILE A 215 14.71 15.05 -6.97
N ASP A 216 15.04 14.71 -5.73
CA ASP A 216 15.63 15.65 -4.78
C ASP A 216 16.99 16.18 -5.25
N ARG A 217 17.81 15.30 -5.84
CA ARG A 217 19.22 15.58 -6.16
C ARG A 217 19.47 16.10 -7.57
N PHE A 218 18.68 15.70 -8.56
CA PHE A 218 19.01 15.90 -9.98
C PHE A 218 17.91 16.59 -10.80
N VAL A 219 16.71 16.75 -10.25
CA VAL A 219 15.59 17.41 -10.94
C VAL A 219 15.51 18.86 -10.47
N ASN A 220 15.35 19.79 -11.41
CA ASN A 220 15.04 21.17 -11.05
C ASN A 220 13.60 21.25 -10.53
N ARG A 221 13.45 21.58 -9.24
CA ARG A 221 12.17 21.62 -8.51
C ARG A 221 11.57 23.03 -8.41
N ASP A 222 12.27 24.03 -8.94
CA ASP A 222 11.78 25.41 -8.93
C ASP A 222 10.71 25.59 -10.02
N MET A 223 9.45 25.63 -9.59
CA MET A 223 8.33 26.00 -10.45
C MET A 223 7.85 27.39 -10.04
N PHE A 224 7.96 28.36 -10.96
CA PHE A 224 7.47 29.73 -10.74
C PHE A 224 7.95 30.39 -9.42
N GLY A 225 9.18 30.09 -8.98
CA GLY A 225 9.77 30.63 -7.75
C GLY A 225 9.40 29.87 -6.46
N TYR A 226 8.72 28.72 -6.57
CA TYR A 226 8.42 27.82 -5.46
C TYR A 226 9.11 26.46 -5.66
N THR A 227 9.84 26.00 -4.63
CA THR A 227 10.48 24.68 -4.60
C THR A 227 9.43 23.60 -4.31
N VAL A 228 9.07 22.80 -5.33
CA VAL A 228 8.11 21.71 -5.14
C VAL A 228 8.75 20.57 -4.33
N PRO A 229 8.18 20.19 -3.15
CA PRO A 229 8.71 19.08 -2.35
C PRO A 229 8.65 17.75 -3.10
N THR A 230 9.65 16.91 -2.90
CA THR A 230 9.76 15.60 -3.57
C THR A 230 8.61 14.66 -3.26
N ALA A 231 8.05 14.74 -2.04
CA ALA A 231 6.88 13.97 -1.63
C ALA A 231 5.65 14.23 -2.53
N MET A 232 5.49 15.45 -3.07
CA MET A 232 4.35 15.79 -3.94
C MET A 232 4.35 14.98 -5.25
N PHE A 233 5.51 14.51 -5.70
CA PHE A 233 5.60 13.69 -6.92
C PHE A 233 4.92 12.33 -6.76
N GLN A 234 4.73 11.83 -5.54
CA GLN A 234 3.96 10.60 -5.30
C GLN A 234 2.47 10.79 -5.63
N SER A 235 1.95 12.02 -5.51
CA SER A 235 0.57 12.33 -5.90
C SER A 235 0.33 12.24 -7.40
N ILE A 236 1.38 12.43 -8.22
CA ILE A 236 1.30 12.28 -9.68
C ILE A 236 0.99 10.82 -10.03
N ASN A 237 1.62 9.87 -9.34
CA ASN A 237 1.35 8.45 -9.53
C ASN A 237 -0.13 8.14 -9.20
N ALA A 238 -0.59 8.54 -8.02
CA ALA A 238 -1.99 8.33 -7.62
C ALA A 238 -3.00 9.02 -8.58
N PHE A 239 -2.66 10.20 -9.09
CA PHE A 239 -3.47 10.91 -10.08
C PHE A 239 -3.54 10.16 -11.42
N ALA A 240 -2.40 9.65 -11.89
CA ALA A 240 -2.33 8.83 -13.11
C ALA A 240 -3.13 7.54 -12.97
N VAL A 241 -3.02 6.85 -11.83
CA VAL A 241 -3.82 5.65 -11.52
C VAL A 241 -5.32 5.97 -11.55
N MET A 242 -5.72 7.09 -10.98
CA MET A 242 -7.13 7.51 -10.98
C MET A 242 -7.62 7.84 -12.39
N LEU A 243 -6.84 8.58 -13.18
CA LEU A 243 -7.19 8.95 -14.55
C LEU A 243 -7.29 7.69 -15.44
N CYS A 244 -6.31 6.80 -15.36
CA CYS A 244 -6.33 5.52 -16.06
C CYS A 244 -7.53 4.67 -15.62
N GLY A 245 -7.83 4.63 -14.32
CA GLY A 245 -8.99 3.92 -13.78
C GLY A 245 -10.32 4.42 -14.36
N VAL A 246 -10.50 5.75 -14.46
CA VAL A 246 -11.68 6.37 -15.08
C VAL A 246 -11.75 6.07 -16.57
N PHE A 247 -10.63 6.23 -17.28
CA PHE A 247 -10.55 5.94 -18.71
C PHE A 247 -10.85 4.47 -19.01
N LEU A 248 -10.28 3.55 -18.23
CA LEU A 248 -10.49 2.11 -18.39
C LEU A 248 -11.93 1.71 -18.04
N ALA A 249 -12.54 2.33 -17.02
CA ALA A 249 -13.96 2.13 -16.72
C ALA A 249 -14.88 2.61 -17.86
N TRP A 250 -14.49 3.70 -18.55
CA TRP A 250 -15.21 4.21 -19.72
C TRP A 250 -15.04 3.31 -20.95
N VAL A 251 -13.81 2.91 -21.26
CA VAL A 251 -13.48 2.04 -22.42
C VAL A 251 -14.05 0.62 -22.25
N VAL A 252 -14.03 0.07 -21.04
CA VAL A 252 -14.45 -1.33 -20.78
C VAL A 252 -15.96 -1.44 -20.59
N LYS A 253 -16.71 -0.33 -20.68
CA LYS A 253 -18.18 -0.32 -20.56
C LYS A 253 -18.89 -1.17 -21.64
N GLU A 254 -18.17 -1.67 -22.65
CA GLU A 254 -18.78 -2.27 -23.85
C GLU A 254 -18.18 -3.60 -24.35
N SER A 255 -17.45 -4.39 -23.54
CA SER A 255 -16.98 -5.71 -24.02
C SER A 255 -16.86 -6.78 -22.94
N VAL A 256 -17.96 -7.51 -22.71
CA VAL A 256 -18.06 -8.68 -21.83
C VAL A 256 -18.17 -9.99 -22.65
N ALA A 257 -17.46 -10.09 -23.78
CA ALA A 257 -17.51 -11.27 -24.66
C ALA A 257 -16.12 -11.74 -25.15
N GLY A 258 -15.10 -11.74 -24.29
CA GLY A 258 -13.73 -12.13 -24.66
C GLY A 258 -13.12 -13.24 -23.79
N ASN A 259 -12.30 -14.10 -24.40
CA ASN A 259 -11.56 -15.19 -23.75
C ASN A 259 -10.75 -14.70 -22.53
N ARG A 260 -10.99 -15.31 -21.36
CA ARG A 260 -10.34 -14.94 -20.08
C ARG A 260 -8.81 -15.00 -20.13
N THR A 261 -8.25 -15.95 -20.88
CA THR A 261 -6.80 -16.14 -21.01
C THR A 261 -6.12 -14.98 -21.73
N VAL A 262 -6.62 -14.60 -22.92
CA VAL A 262 -6.08 -13.49 -23.71
C VAL A 262 -6.21 -12.16 -22.97
N ARG A 263 -7.30 -11.99 -22.20
CA ARG A 263 -7.55 -10.78 -21.40
C ARG A 263 -6.57 -10.62 -20.24
N ILE A 264 -6.27 -11.69 -19.50
CA ILE A 264 -5.31 -11.63 -18.38
C ILE A 264 -3.90 -11.35 -18.93
N TRP A 265 -3.47 -12.09 -19.95
CA TRP A 265 -2.16 -11.91 -20.56
C TRP A 265 -1.97 -10.52 -21.17
N GLY A 266 -2.97 -10.01 -21.90
CA GLY A 266 -2.92 -8.66 -22.46
C GLY A 266 -2.81 -7.57 -21.40
N LYS A 267 -3.56 -7.67 -20.30
CA LYS A 267 -3.49 -6.70 -19.20
C LYS A 267 -2.13 -6.71 -18.49
N PHE A 268 -1.58 -7.88 -18.21
CA PHE A 268 -0.26 -7.99 -17.58
C PHE A 268 0.86 -7.51 -18.51
N ALA A 269 0.81 -7.86 -19.79
CA ALA A 269 1.79 -7.41 -20.77
C ALA A 269 1.75 -5.89 -20.96
N LEU A 270 0.56 -5.29 -21.02
CA LEU A 270 0.40 -3.83 -21.09
C LEU A 270 0.93 -3.15 -19.82
N GLY A 271 0.58 -3.64 -18.62
CA GLY A 271 1.07 -3.06 -17.37
C GLY A 271 2.60 -3.12 -17.24
N LEU A 272 3.22 -4.25 -17.59
CA LEU A 272 4.68 -4.37 -17.63
C LEU A 272 5.32 -3.51 -18.73
N GLY A 273 4.64 -3.39 -19.88
CA GLY A 273 5.08 -2.55 -20.99
C GLY A 273 5.07 -1.06 -20.63
N LEU A 274 4.01 -0.59 -19.98
CA LEU A 274 3.89 0.78 -19.47
C LEU A 274 4.93 1.05 -18.38
N MET A 275 5.12 0.12 -17.44
CA MET A 275 6.18 0.22 -16.44
C MET A 275 7.57 0.37 -17.11
N SER A 276 7.87 -0.47 -18.09
CA SER A 276 9.13 -0.40 -18.86
C SER A 276 9.29 0.92 -19.61
N ALA A 277 8.22 1.40 -20.26
CA ALA A 277 8.21 2.69 -20.94
C ALA A 277 8.44 3.85 -19.97
N GLY A 278 7.82 3.82 -18.79
CA GLY A 278 8.01 4.79 -17.72
C GLY A 278 9.47 4.87 -17.26
N PHE A 279 10.10 3.73 -16.99
CA PHE A 279 11.53 3.67 -16.64
C PHE A 279 12.45 4.10 -17.80
N CYS A 280 12.08 3.80 -19.05
CA CYS A 280 12.80 4.26 -20.23
C CYS A 280 12.80 5.79 -20.29
N ILE A 281 11.63 6.42 -20.15
CA ILE A 281 11.48 7.88 -20.12
C ILE A 281 12.29 8.49 -18.97
N LEU A 282 12.23 7.90 -17.78
CA LEU A 282 13.03 8.34 -16.63
C LEU A 282 14.54 8.25 -16.90
N THR A 283 14.99 7.17 -17.53
CA THR A 283 16.40 6.99 -17.89
C THR A 283 16.85 8.01 -18.94
N LEU A 284 16.02 8.28 -19.95
CA LEU A 284 16.29 9.34 -20.92
C LEU A 284 16.34 10.71 -20.24
N SER A 285 15.42 10.98 -19.31
CA SER A 285 15.38 12.22 -18.52
C SER A 285 16.65 12.41 -17.69
N ALA A 286 17.18 11.33 -17.11
CA ALA A 286 18.41 11.34 -16.35
C ALA A 286 19.65 11.58 -17.22
N ARG A 287 19.70 10.96 -18.41
CA ARG A 287 20.79 11.22 -19.36
C ARG A 287 20.77 12.64 -19.89
N TRP A 288 19.59 13.18 -20.17
CA TRP A 288 19.42 14.57 -20.58
C TRP A 288 19.85 15.53 -19.46
N SER A 289 19.48 15.23 -18.21
CA SER A 289 19.92 15.96 -17.02
C SER A 289 21.44 15.99 -16.89
N ALA A 290 22.11 14.85 -17.09
CA ALA A 290 23.55 14.74 -16.94
C ALA A 290 24.31 15.56 -18.00
N MET A 291 23.73 15.73 -19.19
CA MET A 291 24.34 16.50 -20.28
C MET A 291 24.15 18.02 -20.12
N TYR A 292 23.04 18.46 -19.54
CA TYR A 292 22.65 19.88 -19.45
C TYR A 292 22.57 20.42 -18.00
N GLY A 293 23.01 19.64 -17.00
CA GLY A 293 23.06 20.01 -15.59
C GLY A 293 21.75 19.81 -14.80
N HIS A 294 20.58 19.94 -15.44
CA HIS A 294 19.29 19.75 -14.79
C HIS A 294 18.29 18.96 -15.65
N SER A 295 17.56 18.03 -15.03
CA SER A 295 16.49 17.28 -15.68
C SER A 295 15.27 18.17 -15.79
N SER A 296 14.59 18.14 -16.94
CA SER A 296 13.33 18.87 -17.10
C SER A 296 12.22 18.16 -16.31
N LEU A 297 11.62 18.90 -15.37
CA LEU A 297 10.51 18.46 -14.52
C LEU A 297 9.37 17.79 -15.32
N PRO A 298 8.96 18.27 -16.52
CA PRO A 298 7.88 17.64 -17.29
C PRO A 298 8.15 16.20 -17.73
N LEU A 299 9.40 15.84 -18.06
CA LEU A 299 9.73 14.47 -18.48
C LEU A 299 9.69 13.49 -17.30
N MET A 300 10.08 13.95 -16.10
CA MET A 300 9.94 13.20 -14.86
C MET A 300 8.46 12.95 -14.52
N VAL A 301 7.63 13.99 -14.59
CA VAL A 301 6.17 13.89 -14.37
C VAL A 301 5.56 12.89 -15.35
N LEU A 302 5.96 12.94 -16.62
CA LEU A 302 5.47 12.02 -17.65
C LEU A 302 5.91 10.57 -17.35
N GLY A 303 7.16 10.34 -16.97
CA GLY A 303 7.66 9.02 -16.57
C GLY A 303 6.86 8.43 -15.40
N LEU A 304 6.64 9.22 -14.35
CA LEU A 304 5.84 8.81 -13.18
C LEU A 304 4.37 8.56 -13.53
N ALA A 305 3.79 9.40 -14.40
CA ALA A 305 2.42 9.22 -14.86
C ALA A 305 2.26 7.94 -15.68
N VAL A 306 3.21 7.62 -16.56
CA VAL A 306 3.21 6.37 -17.34
C VAL A 306 3.40 5.14 -16.46
N MET A 307 4.16 5.23 -15.36
CA MET A 307 4.27 4.15 -14.38
C MET A 307 2.98 3.92 -13.58
N GLY A 308 2.18 4.97 -13.38
CA GLY A 308 0.87 4.87 -12.72
C GLY A 308 -0.28 4.46 -13.66
N PHE A 309 -0.08 4.58 -14.97
CA PHE A 309 -1.03 4.16 -16.01
C PHE A 309 -1.05 2.64 -16.19
#